data_AF-A0A0D8JAX4-F1
#
_entry.id   AF-A0A0D8JAX4-F1
#
_cell.length_a   1.000
_cell.length_b   1.000
_cell.length_c   1.000
_cell.angle_alpha   90.00
_cell.angle_beta   90.00
_cell.angle_gamma   90.00
#
_symmetry.space_group_name_H-M   'P 1'
#
loop_
_entity.id
_entity.type
_entity.pdbx_description
1 polymer ?
#
loop_
_entity_poly.entity_id
_entity_poly.type
_entity_poly.pdbx_seq_one_letter_code
_entity_poly.pdbx_strand_id
1 'polypeptide(L)'
;MAVSQKIKDHAKTLYLSRDKEGKRMYSLRDISKEIEQDFNKKYSHVTIGNWAKDGSWDVILQKAVQYGIQQTSESTLTTEEQIIDKAADDLAEVYKYGMLLCQIGTDVIQRAYRPDKEPHKHISVKEGMMAVRTGAVIMARLNSMLIPEDDDFDYGVVYIPDNGRDRYLDKP
;
A
#
# COMPACT_ATOMS: atom_id res chain seq x y z
N MET A 1 35.74 -15.81 -0.12
CA MET A 1 35.89 -14.37 -0.44
C MET A 1 34.54 -13.71 -0.25
N ALA A 2 34.44 -12.66 0.57
CA ALA A 2 33.20 -11.92 0.72
C ALA A 2 32.86 -11.23 -0.62
N VAL A 3 31.65 -11.48 -1.13
CA VAL A 3 31.13 -10.76 -2.29
C VAL A 3 30.84 -9.33 -1.85
N SER A 4 31.34 -8.34 -2.58
CA SER A 4 31.04 -6.93 -2.30
C SER A 4 29.55 -6.68 -2.51
N GLN A 5 28.88 -6.05 -1.54
CA GLN A 5 27.46 -5.70 -1.62
C GLN A 5 27.15 -4.91 -2.90
N LYS A 6 28.07 -4.01 -3.28
CA LYS A 6 27.99 -3.22 -4.53
C LYS A 6 27.80 -4.07 -5.79
N ILE A 7 28.42 -5.25 -5.85
CA ILE A 7 28.28 -6.16 -7.00
C ILE A 7 26.90 -6.84 -6.99
N LYS A 8 26.41 -7.22 -5.81
CA LYS A 8 25.06 -7.79 -5.67
C LYS A 8 23.99 -6.77 -6.01
N ASP A 9 24.14 -5.52 -5.58
CA ASP A 9 23.19 -4.45 -5.88
C ASP A 9 23.16 -4.15 -7.38
N HIS A 10 24.33 -4.07 -8.02
CA HIS A 10 24.41 -3.92 -9.47
C HIS A 10 23.77 -5.09 -10.22
N ALA A 11 24.05 -6.33 -9.80
CA ALA A 11 23.43 -7.53 -10.36
C ALA A 11 21.89 -7.53 -10.18
N LYS A 12 21.40 -7.05 -9.03
CA LYS A 12 19.98 -6.90 -8.72
C LYS A 12 19.32 -5.89 -9.66
N THR A 13 19.93 -4.72 -9.88
CA THR A 13 19.42 -3.71 -10.82
C THR A 13 19.27 -4.29 -12.22
N LEU A 14 20.29 -4.97 -12.73
CA LEU A 14 20.22 -5.62 -14.05
C LEU A 14 19.15 -6.72 -14.10
N TYR A 15 18.99 -7.49 -13.02
CA TYR A 15 17.97 -8.54 -12.93
C TYR A 15 16.54 -8.00 -12.97
N LEU A 16 16.32 -6.84 -12.34
CA LEU A 16 15.01 -6.19 -12.25
C LEU A 16 14.67 -5.33 -13.47
N SER A 17 15.65 -5.04 -14.33
CA SER A 17 15.51 -4.23 -15.54
C SER A 17 14.60 -4.87 -16.60
N ARG A 18 13.63 -4.10 -17.09
CA ARG A 18 12.62 -4.52 -18.09
C ARG A 18 12.64 -3.65 -19.33
N ASP A 19 12.38 -4.25 -20.49
CA ASP A 19 12.17 -3.51 -21.72
C ASP A 19 10.77 -2.87 -21.77
N LYS A 20 10.50 -2.11 -22.83
CA LYS A 20 9.21 -1.44 -23.05
C LYS A 20 8.03 -2.41 -23.19
N GLU A 21 8.30 -3.67 -23.50
CA GLU A 21 7.29 -4.75 -23.60
C GLU A 21 7.11 -5.50 -22.27
N GLY A 22 7.85 -5.13 -21.22
CA GLY A 22 7.81 -5.80 -19.92
C GLY A 22 8.58 -7.12 -19.88
N LYS A 23 9.42 -7.45 -20.86
CA LYS A 23 10.32 -8.62 -20.84
C LYS A 23 11.63 -8.27 -20.13
N ARG A 24 12.32 -9.30 -19.63
CA ARG A 24 13.63 -9.11 -18.95
C ARG A 24 14.65 -8.62 -19.99
N MET A 25 15.35 -7.53 -19.67
CA MET A 25 16.42 -7.02 -20.55
C MET A 25 17.64 -7.93 -20.55
N TYR A 26 17.98 -8.50 -19.39
CA TYR A 26 19.20 -9.31 -19.22
C TYR A 26 18.87 -10.73 -18.76
N SER A 27 19.51 -11.73 -19.38
CA SER A 27 19.54 -13.08 -18.83
C SER A 27 20.61 -13.19 -17.72
N LEU A 28 20.56 -14.23 -16.89
CA LEU A 28 21.60 -14.48 -15.88
C LEU A 28 23.02 -14.61 -16.47
N ARG A 29 23.13 -15.03 -17.74
CA ARG A 29 24.41 -15.11 -18.46
C ARG A 29 24.87 -13.73 -18.91
N ASP A 30 23.95 -12.83 -19.25
CA ASP A 30 24.29 -11.46 -19.62
C ASP A 30 24.72 -10.67 -18.38
N ILE A 31 23.99 -10.79 -17.27
CA ILE A 31 24.38 -10.18 -15.98
C ILE A 31 25.78 -10.62 -15.56
N SER A 32 26.10 -11.90 -15.76
CA SER A 32 27.45 -12.43 -15.50
C SER A 32 28.54 -11.73 -16.32
N LYS A 33 28.28 -11.46 -17.60
CA LYS A 33 29.19 -10.73 -18.49
C LYS A 33 29.32 -9.26 -18.10
N GLU A 34 28.20 -8.60 -17.79
CA GLU A 34 28.19 -7.20 -17.36
C GLU A 34 29.02 -7.02 -16.08
N ILE A 35 28.86 -7.91 -15.08
CA ILE A 35 29.66 -7.86 -13.85
C ILE A 35 31.15 -8.09 -14.14
N GLU A 36 31.49 -8.99 -15.06
CA GLU A 36 32.88 -9.22 -15.45
C GLU A 36 33.49 -7.96 -16.10
N GLN A 37 32.73 -7.28 -16.96
CA GLN A 37 33.17 -6.05 -17.62
C GLN A 37 33.36 -4.90 -16.63
N ASP A 38 32.39 -4.67 -15.74
CA ASP A 38 32.38 -3.51 -14.85
C ASP A 38 33.29 -3.66 -13.62
N PHE A 39 33.44 -4.89 -13.11
CA PHE A 39 34.14 -5.14 -11.85
C PHE A 39 35.39 -6.03 -12.00
N ASN A 40 35.69 -6.49 -13.22
CA ASN A 40 36.77 -7.45 -13.49
C ASN A 40 36.70 -8.69 -12.59
N LYS A 41 35.47 -9.13 -12.24
CA LYS A 41 35.21 -10.29 -11.40
C LYS A 41 34.26 -11.26 -12.09
N LYS A 42 34.66 -12.52 -12.15
CA LYS A 42 33.85 -13.59 -12.73
C LYS A 42 32.91 -14.20 -11.69
N TYR A 43 31.61 -14.11 -11.95
CA TYR A 43 30.59 -14.87 -11.22
C TYR A 43 29.79 -15.72 -12.19
N SER A 44 29.52 -16.97 -11.83
CA SER A 44 28.71 -17.83 -12.67
C SER A 44 27.24 -17.39 -12.66
N HIS A 45 26.53 -17.65 -13.76
CA HIS A 45 25.07 -17.45 -13.84
C HIS A 45 24.32 -18.21 -12.72
N VAL A 46 24.86 -19.34 -12.26
CA VAL A 46 24.32 -20.09 -11.10
C VAL A 46 24.46 -19.29 -9.81
N THR A 47 25.62 -18.64 -9.60
CA THR A 47 25.87 -17.79 -8.43
C THR A 47 24.90 -16.60 -8.39
N ILE A 48 24.67 -15.96 -9.53
CA ILE A 48 23.71 -14.86 -9.67
C ILE A 48 22.29 -15.37 -9.42
N GLY A 49 21.94 -16.54 -9.96
CA GLY A 49 20.66 -17.20 -9.69
C GLY A 49 20.43 -17.50 -8.21
N ASN A 50 21.49 -17.88 -7.47
CA ASN A 50 21.39 -18.07 -6.02
C ASN A 50 21.19 -16.73 -5.29
N TRP A 51 21.87 -15.65 -5.69
CA TRP A 51 21.60 -14.33 -5.12
C TRP A 51 20.18 -13.86 -5.37
N ALA A 52 19.62 -14.15 -6.55
CA ALA A 52 18.24 -13.85 -6.87
C ALA A 52 17.25 -14.58 -5.96
N LYS A 53 17.53 -15.85 -5.63
CA LYS A 53 16.74 -16.64 -4.69
C LYS A 53 16.88 -16.13 -3.26
N ASP A 54 18.11 -15.99 -2.78
CA ASP A 54 18.40 -15.55 -1.41
C ASP A 54 17.86 -14.14 -1.13
N GLY A 55 17.94 -13.25 -2.12
CA GLY A 55 17.43 -11.89 -2.06
C GLY A 55 15.97 -11.73 -2.46
N SER A 56 15.26 -12.82 -2.76
CA SER A 56 13.85 -12.79 -3.22
C SER A 56 13.60 -11.85 -4.41
N TRP A 57 14.54 -11.74 -5.35
CA TRP A 57 14.45 -10.83 -6.49
C TRP A 57 13.27 -11.14 -7.40
N ASP A 58 12.87 -12.42 -7.50
CA ASP A 58 11.67 -12.81 -8.25
C ASP A 58 10.38 -12.24 -7.63
N VAL A 59 10.30 -12.11 -6.29
CA VAL A 59 9.15 -11.51 -5.61
C VAL A 59 9.07 -10.02 -5.90
N ILE A 60 10.21 -9.33 -5.84
CA ILE A 60 10.32 -7.91 -6.19
C ILE A 60 9.90 -7.70 -7.64
N LEU A 61 10.38 -8.57 -8.53
CA LEU A 61 10.06 -8.52 -9.96
C LEU A 61 8.56 -8.75 -10.22
N GLN A 62 7.92 -9.69 -9.51
CA GLN A 62 6.48 -9.91 -9.62
C GLN A 62 5.68 -8.69 -9.17
N LYS A 63 6.06 -8.07 -8.05
CA LYS A 63 5.44 -6.82 -7.58
C LYS A 63 5.65 -5.67 -8.56
N ALA A 64 6.84 -5.53 -9.13
CA ALA A 64 7.11 -4.52 -10.15
C ALA A 64 6.18 -4.71 -11.37
N VAL A 65 6.00 -5.95 -11.84
CA VAL A 65 5.07 -6.25 -12.94
C VAL A 65 3.63 -5.95 -12.56
N GLN A 66 3.21 -6.30 -11.34
CA GLN A 66 1.86 -6.01 -10.85
C GLN A 66 1.55 -4.50 -10.86
N TYR A 67 2.52 -3.68 -10.46
CA TYR A 67 2.39 -2.22 -10.45
C TYR A 67 2.74 -1.55 -11.79
N GLY A 68 3.04 -2.32 -12.84
CA GLY A 68 3.43 -1.78 -14.16
C GLY A 68 4.75 -1.00 -14.14
N ILE A 69 5.61 -1.26 -13.17
CA ILE A 69 6.89 -0.56 -12.98
C ILE A 69 7.90 -1.09 -13.99
N GLN A 70 8.39 -0.18 -14.84
CA GLN A 70 9.51 -0.42 -15.75
C GLN A 70 10.71 0.36 -15.24
N GLN A 71 11.74 -0.34 -14.77
CA GLN A 71 12.99 0.31 -14.37
C GLN A 71 13.73 0.72 -15.65
N THR A 72 13.66 2.00 -16.00
CA THR A 72 14.46 2.61 -17.07
C THR A 72 15.72 3.22 -16.47
N SER A 73 16.77 3.36 -17.28
CA SER A 73 18.03 4.00 -16.87
C SER A 73 17.89 5.46 -16.42
N GLU A 74 16.71 6.06 -16.59
CA GLU A 74 16.39 7.44 -16.25
C GLU A 74 15.63 7.58 -14.92
N SER A 75 15.22 6.49 -14.26
CA SER A 75 14.51 6.60 -12.98
C SER A 75 15.47 6.92 -11.83
N THR A 76 15.17 7.98 -11.08
CA THR A 76 15.90 8.36 -9.86
C THR A 76 15.66 7.41 -8.70
N LEU A 77 14.52 6.70 -8.72
CA LEU A 77 14.14 5.71 -7.72
C LEU A 77 14.50 4.29 -8.18
N THR A 78 14.86 3.45 -7.21
CA THR A 78 15.00 2.01 -7.39
C THR A 78 13.63 1.35 -7.61
N THR A 79 13.61 0.14 -8.19
CA THR A 79 12.36 -0.63 -8.37
C THR A 79 11.63 -0.86 -7.06
N GLU A 80 12.35 -1.08 -5.95
CA GLU A 80 11.73 -1.30 -4.63
C GLU A 80 11.07 -0.03 -4.10
N GLU A 81 11.73 1.12 -4.23
CA GLU A 81 11.14 2.41 -3.86
C GLU A 81 9.90 2.73 -4.69
N GLN A 82 9.93 2.44 -6.00
CA GLN A 82 8.75 2.60 -6.87
C GLN A 82 7.60 1.67 -6.46
N ILE A 83 7.90 0.44 -6.03
CA ILE A 83 6.89 -0.50 -5.50
C ILE A 83 6.29 0.05 -4.22
N ILE A 84 7.11 0.61 -3.31
CA ILE A 84 6.65 1.20 -2.06
C ILE A 84 5.75 2.41 -2.34
N ASP A 85 6.16 3.28 -3.25
CA ASP A 85 5.40 4.48 -3.64
C ASP A 85 4.03 4.10 -4.22
N LYS A 86 3.99 3.13 -5.13
CA LYS A 86 2.73 2.61 -5.68
C LYS A 86 1.84 1.93 -4.65
N ALA A 87 2.44 1.16 -3.74
CA ALA A 87 1.68 0.56 -2.65
C ALA A 87 1.11 1.64 -1.70
N ALA A 88 1.84 2.73 -1.49
CA ALA A 88 1.37 3.86 -0.69
C ALA A 88 0.21 4.61 -1.38
N ASP A 89 0.30 4.82 -2.69
CA ASP A 89 -0.81 5.37 -3.50
C ASP A 89 -2.08 4.53 -3.37
N ASP A 90 -1.97 3.21 -3.54
CA ASP A 90 -3.10 2.28 -3.41
C ASP A 90 -3.72 2.34 -2.01
N LEU A 91 -2.88 2.37 -0.95
CA LEU A 91 -3.34 2.51 0.42
C LEU A 91 -4.05 3.84 0.67
N ALA A 92 -3.52 4.94 0.12
CA ALA A 92 -4.15 6.25 0.21
C ALA A 92 -5.51 6.28 -0.50
N GLU A 93 -5.65 5.60 -1.63
CA GLU A 93 -6.93 5.49 -2.34
C GLU A 93 -7.96 4.69 -1.52
N VAL A 94 -7.56 3.55 -0.95
CA VAL A 94 -8.43 2.74 -0.08
C VAL A 94 -8.86 3.54 1.16
N TYR A 95 -7.94 4.32 1.75
CA TYR A 95 -8.26 5.21 2.86
C TYR A 95 -9.31 6.26 2.48
N LYS A 96 -9.15 6.88 1.30
CA LYS A 96 -10.10 7.85 0.76
C LYS A 96 -11.49 7.24 0.56
N TYR A 97 -11.59 6.00 0.07
CA TYR A 97 -12.87 5.30 -0.03
C TYR A 97 -13.49 5.03 1.35
N GLY A 98 -12.68 4.63 2.33
CA GLY A 98 -13.13 4.45 3.72
C GLY A 98 -13.75 5.73 4.30
N MET A 99 -13.09 6.87 4.10
CA MET A 99 -13.62 8.18 4.50
C MET A 99 -14.93 8.53 3.78
N LEU A 100 -15.01 8.32 2.46
CA LEU A 100 -16.19 8.63 1.68
C LEU A 100 -17.42 7.83 2.15
N LEU A 101 -17.24 6.54 2.45
CA LEU A 101 -18.31 5.69 3.00
C LEU A 101 -18.82 6.22 4.35
N CYS A 102 -17.92 6.68 5.22
CA CYS A 102 -18.29 7.30 6.49
C CYS A 102 -19.08 8.60 6.28
N GLN A 103 -18.65 9.44 5.35
CA GLN A 103 -19.32 10.70 5.04
C GLN A 103 -20.74 10.47 4.49
N ILE A 104 -20.89 9.58 3.51
CA ILE A 104 -22.20 9.22 2.93
C ILE A 104 -23.11 8.68 4.02
N GLY A 105 -22.64 7.71 4.80
CA GLY A 105 -23.44 7.10 5.85
C GLY A 105 -23.85 8.11 6.93
N THR A 106 -22.95 9.01 7.31
CA THR A 106 -23.24 10.09 8.28
C THR A 106 -24.26 11.07 7.74
N ASP A 107 -24.19 11.49 6.47
CA ASP A 107 -25.17 12.41 5.87
C ASP A 107 -26.57 11.76 5.83
N VAL A 108 -26.66 10.49 5.43
CA VAL A 108 -27.92 9.74 5.41
C VAL A 108 -28.55 9.68 6.81
N ILE A 109 -27.75 9.35 7.83
CA ILE A 109 -28.21 9.29 9.21
C ILE A 109 -28.63 10.68 9.70
N GLN A 110 -27.80 11.71 9.51
CA GLN A 110 -28.10 13.07 9.98
C GLN A 110 -29.38 13.63 9.35
N ARG A 111 -29.63 13.38 8.06
CA ARG A 111 -30.87 13.82 7.41
C ARG A 111 -32.10 13.11 7.96
N ALA A 112 -32.00 11.83 8.31
CA ALA A 112 -33.11 11.08 8.89
C ALA A 112 -33.57 11.61 10.26
N TYR A 113 -32.68 12.29 10.99
CA TYR A 113 -32.96 12.89 12.30
C TYR A 113 -33.19 14.41 12.25
N ARG A 114 -33.24 15.02 11.06
CA ARG A 114 -33.50 16.45 10.88
C ARG A 114 -34.96 16.68 10.45
N PRO A 115 -35.80 17.31 11.30
CA PRO A 115 -37.21 17.49 11.01
C PRO A 115 -37.49 18.45 9.83
N ASP A 116 -36.50 19.24 9.42
CA ASP A 116 -36.55 20.23 8.34
C ASP A 116 -36.11 19.69 6.96
N LYS A 117 -35.59 18.47 6.87
CA LYS A 117 -35.03 17.92 5.62
C LYS A 117 -35.77 16.68 5.16
N GLU A 118 -35.98 16.58 3.83
CA GLU A 118 -36.50 15.36 3.24
C GLU A 118 -35.52 14.19 3.47
N PRO A 119 -36.03 12.98 3.78
CA PRO A 119 -35.21 11.79 3.92
C PRO A 119 -34.44 11.49 2.62
N HIS A 120 -33.31 10.80 2.76
CA HIS A 120 -32.44 10.50 1.63
C HIS A 120 -33.16 9.59 0.62
N LYS A 121 -33.24 10.02 -0.66
CA LYS A 121 -34.10 9.39 -1.67
C LYS A 121 -33.60 8.03 -2.17
N HIS A 122 -32.31 7.76 -2.05
CA HIS A 122 -31.66 6.60 -2.67
C HIS A 122 -31.03 5.61 -1.69
N ILE A 123 -30.89 5.97 -0.42
CA ILE A 123 -30.14 5.17 0.56
C ILE A 123 -30.93 5.18 1.86
N SER A 124 -31.24 4.00 2.38
CA SER A 124 -31.92 3.84 3.67
C SER A 124 -30.98 4.13 4.84
N VAL A 125 -31.55 4.44 6.01
CA VAL A 125 -30.76 4.62 7.25
C VAL A 125 -29.93 3.39 7.59
N LYS A 126 -30.46 2.18 7.36
CA LYS A 126 -29.74 0.92 7.57
C LYS A 126 -28.51 0.82 6.68
N GLU A 127 -28.65 1.16 5.39
CA GLU A 127 -27.52 1.19 4.45
C GLU A 127 -26.51 2.28 4.82
N GLY A 128 -26.96 3.45 5.27
CA GLY A 128 -26.10 4.49 5.81
C GLY A 128 -25.26 4.02 7.00
N MET A 129 -25.87 3.33 7.97
CA MET A 129 -25.13 2.74 9.10
C MET A 129 -24.12 1.67 8.67
N MET A 130 -24.47 0.84 7.69
CA MET A 130 -23.54 -0.15 7.13
C MET A 130 -22.36 0.52 6.41
N ALA A 131 -22.60 1.63 5.70
CA ALA A 131 -21.55 2.41 5.06
C ALA A 131 -20.58 3.00 6.09
N VAL A 132 -21.08 3.61 7.17
CA VAL A 132 -20.24 4.10 8.28
C VAL A 132 -19.40 2.98 8.87
N ARG A 133 -20.02 1.83 9.19
CA ARG A 133 -19.30 0.69 9.79
C ARG A 133 -18.21 0.17 8.86
N THR A 134 -18.53 -0.01 7.58
CA THR A 134 -17.57 -0.50 6.59
C THR A 134 -16.41 0.46 6.41
N GLY A 135 -16.69 1.76 6.27
CA GLY A 135 -15.66 2.79 6.16
C GLY A 135 -14.76 2.85 7.39
N ALA A 136 -15.33 2.79 8.59
CA ALA A 136 -14.58 2.78 9.84
C ALA A 136 -13.66 1.55 9.97
N VAL A 137 -14.15 0.36 9.58
CA VAL A 137 -13.34 -0.87 9.59
C VAL A 137 -12.16 -0.77 8.62
N ILE A 138 -12.37 -0.21 7.43
CA ILE A 138 -11.29 0.01 6.45
C ILE A 138 -10.23 0.93 7.05
N MET A 139 -10.63 2.10 7.58
CA MET A 139 -9.68 3.06 8.16
C MET A 139 -8.93 2.48 9.37
N ALA A 140 -9.62 1.75 10.26
CA ALA A 140 -8.99 1.13 11.42
C ALA A 140 -7.92 0.10 11.03
N ARG A 141 -8.22 -0.74 10.02
CA ARG A 141 -7.26 -1.73 9.52
C ARG A 141 -6.03 -1.10 8.88
N LEU A 142 -6.22 -0.01 8.13
CA LEU A 142 -5.11 0.72 7.51
C LEU A 142 -4.22 1.37 8.58
N ASN A 143 -4.81 1.96 9.62
CA ASN A 143 -4.06 2.55 10.72
C ASN A 143 -3.28 1.50 11.52
N SER A 144 -3.84 0.30 11.73
CA SER A 144 -3.11 -0.81 12.38
C SER A 144 -1.97 -1.38 11.53
N MET A 145 -1.93 -1.12 10.22
CA MET A 145 -0.81 -1.53 9.35
C MET A 145 0.32 -0.50 9.31
N LEU A 146 0.06 0.74 9.71
CA LEU A 146 1.01 1.87 9.64
C LEU A 146 1.77 2.11 10.96
N ILE A 147 1.36 1.46 12.06
CA ILE A 147 1.97 1.59 13.38
C ILE A 147 2.54 0.21 13.72
N PRO A 148 3.88 0.03 13.85
CA PRO A 148 4.43 -1.17 14.45
C PRO A 148 3.80 -1.31 15.83
N GLU A 149 3.29 -2.49 16.17
CA GLU A 149 2.80 -2.83 17.51
C GLU A 149 3.97 -2.71 18.50
N ASP A 150 4.27 -1.48 18.94
CA ASP A 150 4.74 -1.26 20.29
C ASP A 150 3.48 -1.27 21.16
N ASP A 151 3.49 -2.22 22.11
CA ASP A 151 2.43 -2.55 23.05
C ASP A 151 1.73 -1.31 23.65
N ASP A 152 0.42 -1.47 23.90
CA ASP A 152 -0.50 -0.53 24.58
C ASP A 152 -1.18 0.55 23.70
N PHE A 153 -2.09 0.12 22.81
CA PHE A 153 -3.19 1.00 22.38
C PHE A 153 -4.54 0.45 22.83
N ASP A 154 -5.04 1.06 23.90
CA ASP A 154 -6.40 0.93 24.41
C ASP A 154 -7.39 1.33 23.29
N TYR A 155 -8.38 0.49 23.02
CA TYR A 155 -9.34 0.68 21.93
C TYR A 155 -10.06 2.02 22.07
N GLY A 156 -9.63 3.01 21.30
CA GLY A 156 -10.24 4.34 21.25
C GLY A 156 -11.72 4.24 20.85
N VAL A 157 -12.59 4.49 21.83
CA VAL A 157 -14.02 4.67 21.66
C VAL A 157 -14.26 5.77 20.62
N VAL A 158 -15.03 5.47 19.57
CA VAL A 158 -15.53 6.49 18.64
C VAL A 158 -16.41 7.45 19.44
N TYR A 159 -15.89 8.63 19.76
CA TYR A 159 -16.68 9.71 20.32
C TYR A 159 -17.62 10.23 19.23
N ILE A 160 -18.88 9.80 19.29
CA ILE A 160 -19.97 10.51 18.64
C ILE A 160 -20.19 11.77 19.47
N PRO A 161 -20.05 12.99 18.91
CA PRO A 161 -20.33 14.20 19.66
C PRO A 161 -21.77 14.13 20.18
N ASP A 162 -21.93 14.28 21.50
CA ASP A 162 -23.23 14.36 22.13
C ASP A 162 -23.89 15.66 21.66
N ASN A 163 -24.95 15.53 20.88
CA ASN A 163 -25.70 16.66 20.31
C ASN A 163 -26.61 17.33 21.36
N GLY A 164 -26.17 17.39 22.62
CA GLY A 164 -26.86 18.11 23.69
C GLY A 164 -28.08 17.40 24.27
N ARG A 165 -28.03 16.08 24.50
CA ARG A 165 -29.03 15.44 25.36
C ARG A 165 -28.61 15.52 26.83
N ASP A 166 -28.71 16.71 27.39
CA ASP A 166 -29.00 16.82 28.80
C ASP A 166 -29.82 18.06 29.13
N ARG A 167 -30.73 17.89 30.09
CA ARG A 167 -31.85 18.77 30.54
C ARG A 167 -33.17 18.45 29.86
N TYR A 168 -33.88 17.47 30.41
CA TYR A 168 -35.23 17.62 30.99
C TYR A 168 -35.60 16.30 31.67
N LEU A 169 -34.94 16.02 32.80
CA LEU A 169 -35.43 15.09 33.81
C LEU A 169 -35.33 15.78 35.17
N ASP A 170 -36.05 16.89 35.32
CA ASP A 170 -36.52 17.30 36.63
C ASP A 170 -38.04 17.19 36.61
N LYS A 171 -38.51 16.15 37.31
CA LYS A 171 -39.87 16.02 37.81
C LYS A 171 -40.17 17.17 38.78
N PRO A 172 -41.45 17.55 38.91
CA PRO A 172 -42.27 16.93 39.96
C PRO A 172 -43.24 15.87 39.44
#